data_AF-A0A5N5UPF3-F1
#
_entry.id   AF-A0A5N5UPF3-F1
#
_cell.length_a   1.000
_cell.length_b   1.000
_cell.length_c   1.000
_cell.angle_alpha   90.00
_cell.angle_beta   90.00
_cell.angle_gamma   90.00
#
_symmetry.space_group_name_H-M   'P 1'
#
loop_
_entity.id
_entity.type
_entity.pdbx_description
1 polymer ?
#
loop_
_entity_poly.entity_id
_entity_poly.type
_entity_poly.pdbx_seq_one_letter_code
_entity_poly.pdbx_strand_id
1 'polypeptide(L)'
;MSRKSDGTGVGGLIFAIFILIAMIPKEVWIALGVVAGLGVLIALISWVAKKHEQYVAAKEARELAEQKERTRRERQHRIETLGKDNAALVESALAAIDELSETEAARTGWLGDIDFSADIAAVTANFEKAHSLRQVIGELSALRNPSEDDRRILAEAKETASELESTALQRINMIGQCAEEARLIDRSLQEEREEARTAEQRAQLHAKLSAMLYGVEAAPRTTPQSTGADSVMARVQAYRDIKNQISVSYPRHDSASQVDTRRVRCFKCGHVQKVLATATVLPCIECGARMKLKLPSNRRRAC
;
A
#
# COMPACT_ATOMS: atom_id res chain seq x y z
N MET A 1 -33.26 59.90 63.85
CA MET A 1 -32.24 59.34 64.78
C MET A 1 -30.88 59.36 64.11
N SER A 2 -29.86 59.68 64.91
CA SER A 2 -28.53 60.19 64.55
C SER A 2 -27.72 59.43 63.49
N ARG A 3 -27.02 60.23 62.67
CA ARG A 3 -25.74 59.88 62.04
C ARG A 3 -24.75 59.37 63.11
N LYS A 4 -24.20 58.18 62.92
CA LYS A 4 -22.85 57.82 63.38
C LYS A 4 -22.01 57.49 62.15
N SER A 5 -20.94 58.26 62.01
CA SER A 5 -19.83 58.10 61.10
C SER A 5 -19.01 56.86 61.45
N ASP A 6 -18.60 56.09 60.44
CA ASP A 6 -17.36 55.32 60.45
C ASP A 6 -16.75 55.36 59.04
N GLY A 7 -16.39 56.57 58.62
CA GLY A 7 -15.59 56.83 57.43
C GLY A 7 -14.10 56.73 57.76
N THR A 8 -13.61 55.53 58.10
CA THR A 8 -12.17 55.32 58.41
C THR A 8 -11.62 54.00 57.85
N GLY A 9 -12.35 53.33 56.95
CA GLY A 9 -11.91 52.06 56.35
C GLY A 9 -11.48 52.13 54.88
N VAL A 10 -12.09 53.01 54.08
CA VAL A 10 -11.94 52.97 52.62
C VAL A 10 -10.60 53.56 52.14
N GLY A 11 -10.12 54.63 52.80
CA GLY A 11 -8.81 55.21 52.48
C GLY A 11 -7.65 54.27 52.82
N GLY A 12 -7.73 53.57 53.96
CA GLY A 12 -6.74 52.59 54.39
C GLY A 12 -6.72 51.34 53.51
N LEU A 13 -7.88 50.87 53.04
CA LEU A 13 -7.98 49.70 52.15
C LEU A 13 -7.41 50.00 50.77
N ILE A 14 -7.73 51.16 50.18
CA ILE A 14 -7.18 51.56 48.88
C ILE A 14 -5.66 51.79 48.99
N PHE A 15 -5.19 52.42 50.07
CA PHE A 15 -3.76 52.64 50.30
C PHE A 15 -3.00 51.33 50.56
N ALA A 16 -3.59 50.39 51.32
CA ALA A 16 -3.03 49.06 51.54
C ALA A 16 -2.96 48.25 50.24
N ILE A 17 -3.97 48.35 49.37
CA ILE A 17 -3.97 47.74 48.04
C ILE A 17 -2.85 48.34 47.18
N PHE A 18 -2.66 49.66 47.17
CA PHE A 18 -1.55 50.29 46.44
C PHE A 18 -0.17 49.89 46.97
N ILE A 19 0.01 49.77 48.29
CA ILE A 19 1.26 49.30 48.89
C ILE A 19 1.51 47.82 48.54
N LEU A 20 0.48 46.97 48.62
CA LEU A 20 0.57 45.56 48.22
C LEU A 20 0.94 45.42 46.73
N ILE A 21 0.37 46.26 45.86
CA ILE A 21 0.67 46.35 44.43
C ILE A 21 2.11 46.85 44.19
N ALA A 22 2.61 47.77 45.02
CA ALA A 22 3.99 48.30 44.93
C ALA A 22 5.06 47.34 45.50
N MET A 23 4.68 46.41 46.38
CA MET A 23 5.57 45.35 46.90
C MET A 23 5.75 44.18 45.93
N ILE A 24 4.95 44.11 44.86
CA ILE A 24 5.12 43.13 43.80
C ILE A 24 6.41 43.46 43.03
N PRO A 25 7.38 42.53 42.95
CA PRO A 25 8.63 42.75 42.23
C PRO A 25 8.37 43.22 40.80
N LYS A 26 9.18 44.17 40.31
CA LYS A 26 9.10 44.75 38.95
C LYS A 26 9.08 43.66 37.86
N GLU A 27 9.68 42.51 38.13
CA GLU A 27 9.73 41.32 37.32
C GLU A 27 8.33 40.70 37.08
N VAL A 28 7.42 40.79 38.04
CA VAL A 28 6.04 40.27 37.92
C VAL A 28 5.19 41.17 37.03
N TRP A 29 5.37 42.49 37.09
CA TRP A 29 4.71 43.43 36.18
C TRP A 29 5.17 43.23 34.73
N ILE A 30 6.46 42.95 34.53
CA ILE A 30 7.01 42.59 33.22
C ILE A 30 6.38 41.28 32.73
N ALA A 31 6.32 40.24 33.57
CA ALA A 31 5.70 38.96 33.20
C ALA A 31 4.22 39.09 32.83
N LEU A 32 3.43 39.85 33.60
CA LEU A 32 2.03 40.15 33.31
C LEU A 32 1.86 40.92 31.99
N GLY A 33 2.73 41.91 31.74
CA GLY A 33 2.76 42.65 30.49
C GLY A 33 3.09 41.76 29.29
N VAL A 34 4.03 40.82 29.44
CA VAL A 34 4.38 39.85 28.38
C VAL A 34 3.22 38.91 28.10
N VAL A 35 2.55 38.37 29.12
CA VAL A 35 1.39 37.48 28.94
C VAL A 35 0.22 38.20 28.28
N ALA A 36 -0.08 39.43 28.72
CA ALA A 36 -1.12 40.26 28.13
C ALA A 36 -0.79 40.61 26.66
N GLY A 37 0.46 40.99 26.38
CA GLY A 37 0.94 41.27 25.03
C GLY A 37 0.83 40.06 24.10
N LEU A 38 1.21 38.88 24.59
CA LEU A 38 1.10 37.62 23.84
C LEU A 38 -0.37 37.29 23.54
N GLY A 39 -1.27 37.49 24.51
CA GLY A 39 -2.71 37.27 24.34
C GLY A 39 -3.31 38.16 23.25
N VAL A 40 -2.96 39.45 23.23
CA VAL A 40 -3.39 40.39 22.18
C VAL A 40 -2.83 40.00 20.81
N LEU A 41 -1.59 39.56 20.77
CA LEU A 41 -0.91 39.17 19.53
C LEU A 41 -1.55 37.91 18.92
N ILE A 42 -1.87 36.90 19.75
CA ILE A 42 -2.61 35.71 19.33
C ILE A 42 -4.01 36.08 18.82
N ALA A 43 -4.74 36.94 19.53
CA ALA A 43 -6.08 37.37 19.12
C ALA A 43 -6.07 38.12 17.77
N LEU A 44 -5.06 38.98 17.54
CA LEU A 44 -4.86 39.66 16.26
C LEU A 44 -4.59 38.68 15.13
N ILE A 45 -3.71 37.70 15.34
CA ILE A 45 -3.40 36.67 14.33
C ILE A 45 -4.67 35.87 13.98
N SER A 46 -5.43 35.42 14.99
CA SER A 46 -6.67 34.67 14.77
C SER A 46 -7.73 35.51 14.03
N TRP A 47 -7.81 36.81 14.32
CA TRP A 47 -8.74 37.71 13.63
C TRP A 47 -8.37 37.92 12.16
N VAL A 48 -7.08 38.12 11.86
CA VAL A 48 -6.57 38.27 10.49
C VAL A 48 -6.78 36.97 9.69
N ALA A 49 -6.47 35.81 10.28
CA ALA A 49 -6.68 34.51 9.63
C ALA A 49 -8.17 34.30 9.26
N LYS A 50 -9.08 34.54 10.21
CA LYS A 50 -10.53 34.41 9.97
C LYS A 50 -11.04 35.39 8.91
N LYS A 51 -10.51 36.62 8.88
CA LYS A 51 -10.85 37.61 7.85
C LYS A 51 -10.33 37.22 6.47
N HIS A 52 -9.15 36.62 6.41
CA HIS A 52 -8.58 36.13 5.15
C HIS A 52 -9.40 34.96 4.59
N GLU A 53 -9.75 33.98 5.42
CA GLU A 53 -10.64 32.87 5.03
C GLU A 53 -11.99 33.37 4.50
N GLN A 54 -12.62 34.33 5.21
CA GLN A 54 -13.88 34.93 4.76
C GLN A 54 -13.73 35.68 3.43
N TYR A 55 -12.60 36.35 3.21
CA TYR A 55 -12.34 37.05 1.97
C TYR A 55 -12.14 36.08 0.80
N VAL A 56 -11.36 35.01 1.00
CA VAL A 56 -11.14 33.97 -0.01
C VAL A 56 -12.45 33.26 -0.33
N ALA A 57 -13.20 32.82 0.69
CA ALA A 57 -14.50 32.18 0.50
C ALA A 57 -15.53 33.09 -0.19
N ALA A 58 -15.55 34.39 0.14
CA ALA A 58 -16.42 35.35 -0.54
C ALA A 58 -16.01 35.60 -1.99
N LYS A 59 -14.71 35.55 -2.30
CA LYS A 59 -14.19 35.69 -3.65
C LYS A 59 -14.53 34.45 -4.50
N GLU A 60 -14.26 33.26 -3.98
CA GLU A 60 -14.63 31.99 -4.62
C GLU A 60 -16.15 31.89 -4.85
N ALA A 61 -16.95 32.28 -3.86
CA ALA A 61 -18.41 32.29 -4.00
C ALA A 61 -18.90 33.26 -5.09
N ARG A 62 -18.25 34.42 -5.24
CA ARG A 62 -18.55 35.38 -6.32
C ARG A 62 -18.14 34.84 -7.69
N GLU A 63 -16.93 34.30 -7.80
CA GLU A 63 -16.43 33.70 -9.04
C GLU A 63 -17.33 32.54 -9.49
N LEU A 64 -17.73 31.66 -8.57
CA LEU A 64 -18.69 30.58 -8.84
C LEU A 64 -20.09 31.10 -9.20
N ALA A 65 -20.57 32.16 -8.54
CA ALA A 65 -21.87 32.76 -8.86
C ALA A 65 -21.85 33.40 -10.25
N GLU A 66 -20.80 34.13 -10.61
CA GLU A 66 -20.63 34.73 -11.92
C GLU A 66 -20.54 33.67 -13.03
N GLN A 67 -19.80 32.58 -12.81
CA GLN A 67 -19.72 31.47 -13.76
C GLN A 67 -21.08 30.78 -13.95
N LYS A 68 -21.81 30.52 -12.85
CA LYS A 68 -23.16 29.97 -12.90
C LYS A 68 -24.13 30.89 -13.62
N GLU A 69 -23.99 32.20 -13.43
CA GLU A 69 -24.83 33.16 -14.13
C GLU A 69 -24.51 33.22 -15.62
N ARG A 70 -23.23 33.20 -16.01
CA ARG A 70 -22.82 33.15 -17.43
C ARG A 70 -23.34 31.90 -18.13
N THR A 71 -23.10 30.72 -17.55
CA THR A 71 -23.60 29.45 -18.09
C THR A 71 -25.12 29.43 -18.18
N ARG A 72 -25.83 29.99 -17.19
CA ARG A 72 -27.29 30.13 -17.24
C ARG A 72 -27.74 31.06 -18.37
N ARG A 73 -27.07 32.20 -18.57
CA ARG A 73 -27.39 33.16 -19.65
C ARG A 73 -27.14 32.55 -21.03
N GLU A 74 -26.01 31.86 -21.20
CA GLU A 74 -25.68 31.16 -22.45
C GLU A 74 -26.70 30.06 -22.77
N ARG A 75 -27.07 29.25 -21.77
CA ARG A 75 -28.14 28.26 -21.89
C ARG A 75 -29.47 28.90 -22.27
N GLN A 76 -29.85 29.97 -21.59
CA GLN A 76 -31.09 30.67 -21.87
C GLN A 76 -31.10 31.21 -23.31
N HIS A 77 -29.98 31.81 -23.74
CA HIS A 77 -29.82 32.28 -25.11
C HIS A 77 -29.96 31.15 -26.14
N ARG A 78 -29.35 29.99 -25.90
CA ARG A 78 -29.50 28.82 -26.79
C ARG A 78 -30.93 28.28 -26.83
N ILE A 79 -31.63 28.27 -25.70
CA ILE A 79 -33.04 27.83 -25.66
C ILE A 79 -33.91 28.80 -26.46
N GLU A 80 -33.64 30.09 -26.37
CA GLU A 80 -34.37 31.12 -27.11
C GLU A 80 -34.12 31.03 -28.62
N THR A 81 -32.89 30.73 -29.06
CA THR A 81 -32.55 30.66 -30.50
C THR A 81 -32.87 29.32 -31.14
N LEU A 82 -32.65 28.20 -30.44
CA LEU A 82 -32.75 26.85 -31.01
C LEU A 82 -34.06 26.14 -30.62
N GLY A 83 -34.74 26.61 -29.58
CA GLY A 83 -35.76 25.86 -28.87
C GLY A 83 -35.16 24.89 -27.84
N LYS A 84 -35.97 24.52 -26.84
CA LYS A 84 -35.53 23.76 -25.67
C LYS A 84 -34.87 22.41 -26.02
N ASP A 85 -35.47 21.65 -26.92
CA ASP A 85 -35.02 20.28 -27.23
C ASP A 85 -33.72 20.31 -28.04
N ASN A 86 -33.64 21.16 -29.06
CA ASN A 86 -32.43 21.33 -29.86
C ASN A 86 -31.28 21.92 -29.03
N ALA A 87 -31.57 22.86 -28.12
CA ALA A 87 -30.56 23.39 -27.20
C ALA A 87 -29.98 22.29 -26.30
N ALA A 88 -30.81 21.37 -25.79
CA ALA A 88 -30.33 20.25 -24.98
C ALA A 88 -29.42 19.30 -25.78
N LEU A 89 -29.70 19.08 -27.07
CA LEU A 89 -28.85 18.28 -27.94
C LEU A 89 -27.47 18.92 -28.16
N VAL A 90 -27.43 20.23 -28.42
CA VAL A 90 -26.16 20.98 -28.54
C VAL A 90 -25.39 20.98 -27.22
N GLU A 91 -26.07 21.14 -26.08
CA GLU A 91 -25.44 21.02 -24.76
C GLU A 91 -24.82 19.63 -24.54
N SER A 92 -25.53 18.57 -24.94
CA SER A 92 -25.00 17.20 -24.86
C SER A 92 -23.78 16.99 -25.75
N ALA A 93 -23.78 17.56 -26.96
CA ALA A 93 -22.64 17.47 -27.87
C ALA A 93 -21.41 18.21 -27.31
N LEU A 94 -21.60 19.41 -26.75
CA LEU A 94 -20.52 20.18 -26.12
C LEU A 94 -19.94 19.45 -24.91
N ALA A 95 -20.79 18.82 -24.09
CA ALA A 95 -20.32 18.01 -22.96
C ALA A 95 -19.51 16.80 -23.42
N ALA A 96 -19.92 16.14 -24.51
CA ALA A 96 -19.16 15.02 -25.08
C ALA A 96 -17.79 15.48 -25.65
N ILE A 97 -17.71 16.67 -26.24
CA ILE A 97 -16.46 17.26 -26.72
C ILE A 97 -15.54 17.61 -25.55
N ASP A 98 -16.08 18.23 -24.49
CA ASP A 98 -15.34 18.56 -23.28
C ASP A 98 -14.72 17.31 -22.65
N GLU A 99 -15.52 16.26 -22.50
CA GLU A 99 -15.03 14.99 -21.98
C GLU A 99 -13.98 14.32 -22.89
N LEU A 100 -14.19 14.36 -24.21
CA LEU A 100 -13.20 13.88 -25.17
C LEU A 100 -11.88 14.63 -25.02
N SER A 101 -11.92 15.96 -24.83
CA SER A 101 -10.69 16.77 -24.66
C SER A 101 -9.93 16.46 -23.36
N GLU A 102 -10.64 15.96 -22.34
CA GLU A 102 -10.06 15.53 -21.06
C GLU A 102 -9.51 14.10 -21.09
N THR A 103 -9.73 13.35 -22.18
CA THR A 103 -9.14 12.01 -22.34
C THR A 103 -7.61 12.06 -22.35
N GLU A 104 -6.99 11.00 -21.88
CA GLU A 104 -5.54 10.86 -21.97
C GLU A 104 -5.08 10.79 -23.43
N ALA A 105 -5.83 10.09 -24.28
CA ALA A 105 -5.56 10.00 -25.70
C ALA A 105 -5.55 11.39 -26.38
N ALA A 106 -6.46 12.30 -26.00
CA ALA A 106 -6.43 13.68 -26.47
C ALA A 106 -5.21 14.44 -25.93
N ARG A 107 -4.98 14.41 -24.60
CA ARG A 107 -3.91 15.18 -23.95
C ARG A 107 -2.50 14.75 -24.33
N THR A 108 -2.31 13.47 -24.67
CA THR A 108 -1.04 12.93 -25.14
C THR A 108 -0.85 13.08 -26.66
N GLY A 109 -1.81 13.70 -27.35
CA GLY A 109 -1.76 13.94 -28.79
C GLY A 109 -2.02 12.70 -29.66
N TRP A 110 -2.51 11.60 -29.06
CA TRP A 110 -2.80 10.36 -29.78
C TRP A 110 -3.96 10.53 -30.77
N LEU A 111 -4.94 11.35 -30.41
CA LEU A 111 -6.09 11.69 -31.26
C LEU A 111 -5.80 12.82 -32.28
N GLY A 112 -4.60 13.41 -32.25
CA GLY A 112 -4.22 14.56 -33.08
C GLY A 112 -4.93 15.86 -32.69
N ASP A 113 -4.94 16.82 -33.62
CA ASP A 113 -5.63 18.11 -33.44
C ASP A 113 -7.14 17.90 -33.62
N ILE A 114 -7.87 17.95 -32.51
CA ILE A 114 -9.32 17.77 -32.49
C ILE A 114 -9.99 19.14 -32.49
N ASP A 115 -10.70 19.47 -33.57
CA ASP A 115 -11.51 20.68 -33.67
C ASP A 115 -12.91 20.37 -34.22
N PHE A 116 -13.91 20.44 -33.35
CA PHE A 116 -15.33 20.28 -33.69
C PHE A 116 -16.05 21.62 -33.91
N SER A 117 -15.34 22.75 -33.93
CA SER A 117 -15.95 24.08 -34.03
C SER A 117 -16.80 24.23 -35.28
N ALA A 118 -16.33 23.71 -36.42
CA ALA A 118 -17.07 23.73 -37.67
C ALA A 118 -18.34 22.87 -37.62
N ASP A 119 -18.28 21.70 -36.98
CA ASP A 119 -19.43 20.82 -36.81
C ASP A 119 -20.49 21.42 -35.90
N ILE A 120 -20.08 21.98 -34.76
CA ILE A 120 -21.01 22.66 -33.83
C ILE A 120 -21.63 23.89 -34.48
N ALA A 121 -20.86 24.67 -35.25
CA ALA A 121 -21.40 25.80 -35.99
C ALA A 121 -22.46 25.35 -37.02
N ALA A 122 -22.19 24.30 -37.79
CA ALA A 122 -23.14 23.75 -38.77
C ALA A 122 -24.41 23.19 -38.11
N VAL A 123 -24.26 22.44 -37.02
CA VAL A 123 -25.38 21.90 -36.22
C VAL A 123 -26.25 23.03 -35.67
N THR A 124 -25.63 24.04 -35.07
CA THR A 124 -26.33 25.19 -34.49
C THR A 124 -27.12 25.95 -35.56
N ALA A 125 -26.49 26.23 -36.72
CA ALA A 125 -27.15 26.91 -37.82
C ALA A 125 -28.35 26.13 -38.38
N ASN A 126 -28.23 24.80 -38.50
CA ASN A 126 -29.33 23.95 -38.96
C ASN A 126 -30.50 23.96 -37.96
N PHE A 127 -30.22 23.84 -36.66
CA PHE A 127 -31.26 23.89 -35.63
C PHE A 127 -31.90 25.27 -35.49
N GLU A 128 -31.15 26.35 -35.60
CA GLU A 128 -31.69 27.72 -35.59
C GLU A 128 -32.66 27.93 -36.77
N LYS A 129 -32.25 27.50 -37.97
CA LYS A 129 -33.09 27.59 -39.16
C LYS A 129 -34.33 26.70 -39.05
N ALA A 130 -34.19 25.47 -38.54
CA ALA A 130 -35.32 24.58 -38.30
C ALA A 130 -36.29 25.16 -37.27
N HIS A 131 -35.79 25.69 -36.16
CA HIS A 131 -36.60 26.32 -35.13
C HIS A 131 -37.40 27.52 -35.67
N SER A 132 -36.74 28.37 -36.45
CA SER A 132 -37.38 29.50 -37.13
C SER A 132 -38.48 29.06 -38.09
N LEU A 133 -38.23 28.01 -38.89
CA LEU A 133 -39.25 27.42 -39.76
C LEU A 133 -40.42 26.87 -38.95
N ARG A 134 -40.17 26.16 -37.84
CA ARG A 134 -41.22 25.61 -36.96
C ARG A 134 -42.11 26.69 -36.35
N GLN A 135 -41.55 27.85 -35.98
CA GLN A 135 -42.33 28.99 -35.49
C GLN A 135 -43.29 29.51 -36.57
N VAL A 136 -42.78 29.80 -37.77
CA VAL A 136 -43.60 30.30 -38.89
C VAL A 136 -44.63 29.26 -39.34
N ILE A 137 -44.26 27.97 -39.38
CA ILE A 137 -45.19 26.86 -39.63
C ILE A 137 -46.33 26.88 -38.62
N GLY A 138 -46.01 27.09 -37.33
CA GLY A 138 -46.99 27.22 -36.26
C GLY A 138 -47.97 28.36 -36.52
N GLU A 139 -47.47 29.56 -36.81
CA GLU A 139 -48.27 30.75 -37.10
C GLU A 139 -49.16 30.57 -38.34
N LEU A 140 -48.60 30.11 -39.46
CA LEU A 140 -49.33 29.91 -40.70
C LEU A 140 -50.38 28.81 -40.56
N SER A 141 -50.08 27.74 -39.81
CA SER A 141 -51.04 26.66 -39.54
C SER A 141 -52.22 27.07 -38.65
N ALA A 142 -52.07 28.16 -37.87
CA ALA A 142 -53.12 28.67 -37.01
C ALA A 142 -54.13 29.57 -37.75
N LEU A 143 -53.83 29.99 -38.99
CA LEU A 143 -54.74 30.78 -39.80
C LEU A 143 -56.00 29.99 -40.17
N ARG A 144 -57.13 30.70 -40.18
CA ARG A 144 -58.43 30.10 -40.52
C ARG A 144 -58.60 30.05 -42.04
N ASN A 145 -59.10 28.91 -42.54
CA ASN A 145 -59.37 28.66 -43.97
C ASN A 145 -58.10 28.70 -44.85
N PRO A 146 -57.11 27.82 -44.61
CA PRO A 146 -55.88 27.78 -45.40
C PRO A 146 -56.18 27.37 -46.85
N SER A 147 -55.57 28.08 -47.79
CA SER A 147 -55.60 27.78 -49.22
C SER A 147 -54.85 26.48 -49.54
N GLU A 148 -55.00 25.99 -50.77
CA GLU A 148 -54.22 24.82 -51.23
C GLU A 148 -52.72 25.13 -51.26
N ASP A 149 -52.35 26.34 -51.63
CA ASP A 149 -50.96 26.80 -51.66
C ASP A 149 -50.36 26.85 -50.25
N ASP A 150 -51.11 27.38 -49.26
CA ASP A 150 -50.68 27.39 -47.87
C ASP A 150 -50.39 25.97 -47.35
N ARG A 151 -51.25 24.99 -47.70
CA ARG A 151 -51.07 23.59 -47.30
C ARG A 151 -49.83 22.97 -47.95
N ARG A 152 -49.59 23.28 -49.22
CA ARG A 152 -48.40 22.82 -49.96
C ARG A 152 -47.12 23.38 -49.33
N ILE A 153 -47.05 24.69 -49.12
CA ILE A 153 -45.90 25.36 -48.51
C ILE A 153 -45.66 24.86 -47.07
N LEU A 154 -46.73 24.66 -46.29
CA LEU A 154 -46.61 24.08 -44.94
C LEU A 154 -46.03 22.66 -44.95
N ALA A 155 -46.38 21.83 -45.95
CA ALA A 155 -45.83 20.49 -46.07
C ALA A 155 -44.33 20.53 -46.39
N GLU A 156 -43.95 21.33 -47.38
CA GLU A 156 -42.55 21.52 -47.80
C GLU A 156 -41.70 22.10 -46.67
N ALA A 157 -42.21 23.10 -45.94
CA ALA A 157 -41.51 23.70 -44.81
C ALA A 157 -41.31 22.71 -43.66
N LYS A 158 -42.31 21.84 -43.38
CA LYS A 158 -42.20 20.79 -42.35
C LYS A 158 -41.18 19.73 -42.72
N GLU A 159 -41.16 19.32 -43.98
CA GLU A 159 -40.16 18.38 -44.52
C GLU A 159 -38.75 18.98 -44.39
N THR A 160 -38.56 20.20 -44.87
CA THR A 160 -37.29 20.93 -44.79
C THR A 160 -36.80 21.09 -43.34
N ALA A 161 -37.67 21.48 -42.41
CA ALA A 161 -37.31 21.60 -41.00
C ALA A 161 -36.86 20.26 -40.40
N SER A 162 -37.54 19.17 -40.77
CA SER A 162 -37.21 17.82 -40.29
C SER A 162 -35.89 17.31 -40.89
N GLU A 163 -35.59 17.64 -42.15
CA GLU A 163 -34.32 17.30 -42.79
C GLU A 163 -33.13 18.04 -42.14
N LEU A 164 -33.29 19.33 -41.84
CA LEU A 164 -32.30 20.12 -41.11
C LEU A 164 -32.03 19.54 -39.71
N GLU A 165 -33.09 19.21 -38.97
CA GLU A 165 -33.00 18.57 -37.64
C GLU A 165 -32.30 17.20 -37.72
N SER A 166 -32.67 16.37 -38.68
CA SER A 166 -32.07 15.04 -38.89
C SER A 166 -30.57 15.14 -39.21
N THR A 167 -30.20 16.06 -40.10
CA THR A 167 -28.79 16.28 -40.49
C THR A 167 -27.95 16.73 -39.29
N ALA A 168 -28.49 17.62 -38.46
CA ALA A 168 -27.83 18.08 -37.25
C ALA A 168 -27.71 16.96 -36.19
N LEU A 169 -28.77 16.17 -36.00
CA LEU A 169 -28.77 15.00 -35.13
C LEU A 169 -27.73 13.95 -35.54
N GLN A 170 -27.61 13.68 -36.84
CA GLN A 170 -26.61 12.74 -37.34
C GLN A 170 -25.18 13.19 -36.97
N ARG A 171 -24.87 14.48 -37.10
CA ARG A 171 -23.56 15.02 -36.70
C ARG A 171 -23.33 14.93 -35.19
N ILE A 172 -24.33 15.25 -34.37
CA ILE A 172 -24.24 15.10 -32.92
C ILE A 172 -23.96 13.65 -32.53
N ASN A 173 -24.62 12.69 -33.18
CA ASN A 173 -24.39 11.28 -32.93
C ASN A 173 -22.96 10.85 -33.30
N MET A 174 -22.41 11.37 -34.40
CA MET A 174 -21.01 11.12 -34.76
C MET A 174 -20.03 11.69 -33.72
N ILE A 175 -20.28 12.90 -33.22
CA ILE A 175 -19.48 13.50 -32.12
C ILE A 175 -19.54 12.61 -30.86
N GLY A 176 -20.74 12.14 -30.50
CA GLY A 176 -20.93 11.23 -29.38
C GLY A 176 -20.16 9.90 -29.55
N GLN A 177 -20.12 9.36 -30.77
CA GLN A 177 -19.33 8.17 -31.08
C GLN A 177 -17.83 8.43 -30.96
N CYS A 178 -17.34 9.58 -31.44
CA CYS A 178 -15.93 9.94 -31.24
C CYS A 178 -15.55 9.99 -29.75
N ALA A 179 -16.41 10.57 -28.91
CA ALA A 179 -16.19 10.61 -27.46
C ALA A 179 -16.14 9.20 -26.85
N GLU A 180 -17.05 8.31 -27.25
CA GLU A 180 -17.06 6.93 -26.74
C GLU A 180 -15.80 6.15 -27.16
N GLU A 181 -15.39 6.24 -28.42
CA GLU A 181 -14.17 5.58 -28.89
C GLU A 181 -12.92 6.11 -28.16
N ALA A 182 -12.84 7.42 -27.91
CA ALA A 182 -11.76 8.01 -27.13
C ALA A 182 -11.70 7.44 -25.70
N ARG A 183 -12.85 7.25 -25.04
CA ARG A 183 -12.91 6.60 -23.72
C ARG A 183 -12.46 5.13 -23.77
N LEU A 184 -12.79 4.41 -24.83
CA LEU A 184 -12.37 3.01 -24.99
C LEU A 184 -10.85 2.91 -25.15
N ILE A 185 -10.24 3.82 -25.91
CA ILE A 185 -8.79 3.92 -26.03
C ILE A 185 -8.14 4.20 -24.68
N ASP A 186 -8.65 5.18 -23.92
CA ASP A 186 -8.15 5.49 -22.58
C ASP A 186 -8.21 4.29 -21.65
N ARG A 187 -9.32 3.54 -21.69
CA ARG A 187 -9.46 2.31 -20.90
C ARG A 187 -8.42 1.26 -21.31
N SER A 188 -8.23 1.04 -22.60
CA SER A 188 -7.22 0.12 -23.12
C SER A 188 -5.81 0.51 -22.68
N LEU A 189 -5.46 1.80 -22.76
CA LEU A 189 -4.16 2.31 -22.34
C LEU A 189 -3.93 2.13 -20.83
N GLN A 190 -4.98 2.31 -20.03
CA GLN A 190 -4.92 2.10 -18.58
C GLN A 190 -4.71 0.61 -18.25
N GLU A 191 -5.44 -0.28 -18.93
CA GLU A 191 -5.29 -1.74 -18.78
C GLU A 191 -3.87 -2.18 -19.15
N GLU A 192 -3.33 -1.75 -20.29
CA GLU A 192 -1.96 -2.06 -20.71
C GLU A 192 -0.91 -1.63 -19.66
N ARG A 193 -1.11 -0.47 -19.01
CA ARG A 193 -0.21 0.00 -17.95
C ARG A 193 -0.33 -0.79 -16.66
N GLU A 194 -1.53 -1.21 -16.31
CA GLU A 194 -1.77 -2.08 -15.16
C GLU A 194 -1.15 -3.46 -15.36
N GLU A 195 -1.27 -4.01 -16.56
CA GLU A 195 -0.62 -5.25 -16.95
C GLU A 195 0.91 -5.12 -16.93
N ALA A 196 1.46 -4.04 -17.48
CA ALA A 196 2.90 -3.78 -17.44
C ALA A 196 3.43 -3.68 -15.99
N ARG A 197 2.73 -2.93 -15.12
CA ARG A 197 3.06 -2.83 -13.68
C ARG A 197 2.98 -4.19 -12.99
N THR A 198 1.96 -4.98 -13.29
CA THR A 198 1.77 -6.32 -12.70
C THR A 198 2.87 -7.28 -13.17
N ALA A 199 3.23 -7.24 -14.45
CA ALA A 199 4.31 -8.04 -15.01
C ALA A 199 5.66 -7.68 -14.36
N GLU A 200 5.94 -6.39 -14.16
CA GLU A 200 7.13 -5.93 -13.47
C GLU A 200 7.15 -6.40 -12.00
N GLN A 201 6.06 -6.22 -11.26
CA GLN A 201 5.94 -6.71 -9.88
C GLN A 201 6.12 -8.22 -9.80
N ARG A 202 5.53 -8.98 -10.73
CA ARG A 202 5.71 -10.43 -10.85
C ARG A 202 7.19 -10.76 -11.07
N ALA A 203 7.88 -10.07 -11.98
CA ALA A 203 9.30 -10.28 -12.23
C ALA A 203 10.15 -9.99 -10.98
N GLN A 204 9.88 -8.89 -10.27
CA GLN A 204 10.59 -8.54 -9.04
C GLN A 204 10.36 -9.56 -7.92
N LEU A 205 9.11 -9.97 -7.70
CA LEU A 205 8.76 -10.98 -6.69
C LEU A 205 9.34 -12.35 -7.04
N HIS A 206 9.28 -12.75 -8.31
CA HIS A 206 9.91 -13.98 -8.80
C HIS A 206 11.43 -13.95 -8.60
N ALA A 207 12.09 -12.83 -8.89
CA ALA A 207 13.53 -12.67 -8.66
C ALA A 207 13.87 -12.78 -7.17
N LYS A 208 13.10 -12.10 -6.29
CA LYS A 208 13.26 -12.17 -4.83
C LYS A 208 13.04 -13.58 -4.29
N LEU A 209 11.98 -14.26 -4.73
CA LEU A 209 11.68 -15.63 -4.34
C LEU A 209 12.79 -16.59 -4.82
N SER A 210 13.26 -16.43 -6.05
CA SER A 210 14.36 -17.23 -6.59
C SER A 210 15.65 -17.00 -5.80
N ALA A 211 15.95 -15.78 -5.38
CA ALA A 211 17.08 -15.48 -4.51
C ALA A 211 16.93 -16.11 -3.10
N MET A 212 15.72 -16.17 -2.54
CA MET A 212 15.49 -16.84 -1.25
C MET A 212 15.61 -18.36 -1.35
N LEU A 213 15.10 -18.96 -2.43
CA LEU A 213 15.12 -20.41 -2.64
C LEU A 213 16.51 -20.90 -3.05
N TYR A 214 17.14 -20.21 -4.00
CA TYR A 214 18.37 -20.65 -4.67
C TYR A 214 19.58 -19.74 -4.45
N GLY A 215 19.38 -18.51 -3.96
CA GLY A 215 20.49 -17.57 -3.72
C GLY A 215 21.42 -18.00 -2.58
N VAL A 216 20.98 -18.92 -1.71
CA VAL A 216 21.85 -19.58 -0.73
C VAL A 216 22.66 -20.73 -1.34
N GLU A 217 22.32 -21.20 -2.54
CA GLU A 217 23.13 -22.15 -3.34
C GLU A 217 24.17 -21.46 -4.24
N ALA A 218 24.01 -20.17 -4.55
CA ALA A 218 24.89 -19.42 -5.46
C ALA A 218 26.02 -18.63 -4.78
N ALA A 219 25.98 -18.43 -3.46
CA ALA A 219 27.24 -18.28 -2.73
C ALA A 219 27.98 -19.62 -2.88
N PRO A 220 29.29 -19.66 -3.21
CA PRO A 220 30.03 -20.90 -3.09
C PRO A 220 29.88 -21.35 -1.64
N ARG A 221 28.95 -22.28 -1.42
CA ARG A 221 28.89 -23.01 -0.18
C ARG A 221 30.24 -23.72 -0.16
N THR A 222 31.14 -23.25 0.68
CA THR A 222 31.90 -24.18 1.50
C THR A 222 30.86 -24.95 2.32
N THR A 223 30.07 -25.80 1.67
CA THR A 223 29.36 -26.87 2.33
C THR A 223 30.47 -27.66 2.98
N PRO A 224 30.49 -27.86 4.31
CA PRO A 224 30.83 -29.18 4.75
C PRO A 224 29.73 -30.06 4.12
N GLN A 225 30.02 -30.71 2.99
CA GLN A 225 29.16 -31.77 2.42
C GLN A 225 29.07 -32.99 3.33
N SER A 226 29.18 -32.79 4.64
CA SER A 226 28.98 -33.80 5.64
C SER A 226 28.00 -33.22 6.63
N THR A 227 26.78 -33.75 6.64
CA THR A 227 25.93 -33.61 7.82
C THR A 227 26.71 -34.02 9.07
N GLY A 228 26.31 -33.59 10.27
CA GLY A 228 26.96 -34.08 11.50
C GLY A 228 27.04 -35.62 11.53
N ALA A 229 26.02 -36.29 10.96
CA ALA A 229 26.00 -37.73 10.76
C ALA A 229 27.07 -38.21 9.77
N ASP A 230 27.24 -37.57 8.61
CA ASP A 230 28.30 -37.92 7.64
C ASP A 230 29.70 -37.68 8.19
N SER A 231 29.89 -36.62 9.00
CA SER A 231 31.18 -36.36 9.67
C SER A 231 31.48 -37.44 10.71
N VAL A 232 30.47 -37.86 11.47
CA VAL A 232 30.58 -38.98 12.42
C VAL A 232 30.84 -40.29 11.67
N MET A 233 30.12 -40.57 10.58
CA MET A 233 30.30 -41.79 9.79
C MET A 233 31.66 -41.82 9.09
N ALA A 234 32.15 -40.68 8.59
CA ALA A 234 33.50 -40.54 8.04
C ALA A 234 34.58 -40.78 9.10
N ARG A 235 34.39 -40.27 10.33
CA ARG A 235 35.31 -40.54 11.45
C ARG A 235 35.25 -41.99 11.91
N VAL A 236 34.07 -42.60 11.95
CA VAL A 236 33.89 -44.02 12.26
C VAL A 236 34.55 -44.89 11.18
N GLN A 237 34.42 -44.51 9.91
CA GLN A 237 35.06 -45.22 8.81
C GLN A 237 36.57 -45.05 8.86
N ALA A 238 37.08 -43.84 9.08
CA ALA A 238 38.51 -43.60 9.29
C ALA A 238 39.06 -44.39 10.49
N TYR A 239 38.31 -44.48 11.60
CA TYR A 239 38.69 -45.32 12.74
C TYR A 239 38.71 -46.81 12.37
N ARG A 240 37.73 -47.29 11.60
CA ARG A 240 37.71 -48.68 11.10
C ARG A 240 38.87 -48.95 10.15
N ASP A 241 39.22 -48.01 9.28
CA ASP A 241 40.31 -48.14 8.33
C ASP A 241 41.67 -48.12 9.05
N ILE A 242 41.85 -47.25 10.05
CA ILE A 242 43.03 -47.26 10.93
C ILE A 242 43.10 -48.59 11.70
N LYS A 243 41.99 -49.08 12.25
CA LYS A 243 41.96 -50.37 12.95
C LYS A 243 42.30 -51.53 12.02
N ASN A 244 41.79 -51.50 10.79
CA ASN A 244 42.08 -52.50 9.77
C ASN A 244 43.54 -52.43 9.32
N GLN A 245 44.09 -51.23 9.12
CA GLN A 245 45.51 -51.03 8.82
C GLN A 245 46.41 -51.48 9.97
N ILE A 246 46.04 -51.27 11.24
CA ILE A 246 46.77 -51.83 12.39
C ILE A 246 46.69 -53.37 12.39
N SER A 247 45.53 -53.94 12.06
CA SER A 247 45.37 -55.40 11.98
C SER A 247 46.07 -56.05 10.78
N VAL A 248 46.35 -55.29 9.73
CA VAL A 248 47.06 -55.74 8.52
C VAL A 248 48.57 -55.49 8.63
N SER A 249 48.99 -54.39 9.27
CA SER A 249 50.41 -54.03 9.50
C SER A 249 51.05 -54.76 10.68
N TYR A 250 50.25 -55.28 11.61
CA TYR A 250 50.65 -56.35 12.50
C TYR A 250 50.03 -57.64 12.00
N PRO A 251 50.73 -58.47 11.19
CA PRO A 251 50.41 -59.88 11.20
C PRO A 251 50.50 -60.33 12.66
N ARG A 252 49.36 -60.76 13.19
CA ARG A 252 49.26 -61.41 14.49
C ARG A 252 50.20 -62.62 14.42
N HIS A 253 51.44 -62.44 14.87
CA HIS A 253 52.26 -63.56 15.29
C HIS A 253 51.52 -64.20 16.44
N ASP A 254 50.88 -65.33 16.15
CA ASP A 254 50.48 -66.31 17.14
C ASP A 254 51.73 -66.73 17.92
N SER A 255 52.02 -65.99 18.98
CA SER A 255 52.81 -66.47 20.09
C SER A 255 51.83 -66.76 21.22
N ALA A 256 51.39 -68.01 21.25
CA ALA A 256 50.82 -68.61 22.43
C ALA A 256 51.85 -68.50 23.57
N SER A 257 51.79 -67.41 24.33
CA SER A 257 52.24 -67.44 25.71
C SER A 257 51.15 -68.20 26.46
N GLN A 258 51.34 -69.52 26.55
CA GLN A 258 50.54 -70.41 27.38
C GLN A 258 50.71 -69.96 28.83
N VAL A 259 49.82 -69.07 29.26
CA VAL A 259 49.77 -68.62 30.65
C VAL A 259 49.31 -69.81 31.48
N ASP A 260 50.24 -70.39 32.23
CA ASP A 260 49.97 -71.53 33.10
C ASP A 260 48.92 -71.14 34.15
N THR A 261 47.74 -71.75 34.06
CA THR A 261 46.60 -71.46 34.95
C THR A 261 46.22 -72.72 35.72
N ARG A 262 46.04 -72.57 37.04
CA ARG A 262 45.56 -73.64 37.92
C ARG A 262 44.14 -73.36 38.39
N ARG A 263 43.37 -74.43 38.62
CA ARG A 263 42.05 -74.34 39.24
C ARG A 263 42.20 -74.39 40.75
N VAL A 264 41.56 -73.45 41.44
CA VAL A 264 41.60 -73.34 42.90
C VAL A 264 40.17 -73.30 43.41
N ARG A 265 39.88 -74.13 44.41
CA ARG A 265 38.58 -74.16 45.09
C ARG A 265 38.62 -73.24 46.31
N CYS A 266 37.62 -72.39 46.45
CA CYS A 266 37.45 -71.55 47.63
C CYS A 266 37.13 -72.40 48.86
N PHE A 267 37.89 -72.22 49.94
CA PHE A 267 37.65 -72.93 51.21
C PHE A 267 36.36 -72.49 51.92
N LYS A 268 35.82 -71.31 51.59
CA LYS A 268 34.62 -70.75 52.23
C LYS A 268 33.33 -71.15 51.50
N CYS A 269 33.25 -70.96 50.19
CA CYS A 269 32.03 -71.22 49.41
C CYS A 269 32.12 -72.39 48.42
N GLY A 270 33.28 -73.04 48.28
CA GLY A 270 33.44 -74.16 47.35
C GLY A 270 33.56 -73.79 45.87
N HIS A 271 33.45 -72.50 45.51
CA HIS A 271 33.60 -72.03 44.13
C HIS A 271 34.97 -72.39 43.53
N VAL A 272 35.01 -72.88 42.29
CA VAL A 272 36.26 -73.22 41.59
C VAL A 272 36.57 -72.16 40.53
N GLN A 273 37.65 -71.41 40.74
CA GLN A 273 38.11 -70.38 39.80
C GLN A 273 39.47 -70.74 39.20
N LYS A 274 39.69 -70.33 37.95
CA LYS A 274 41.01 -70.41 37.29
C LYS A 274 41.83 -69.20 37.71
N VAL A 275 43.05 -69.45 38.16
CA VAL A 275 43.99 -68.39 38.58
C VAL A 275 45.35 -68.66 37.97
N LEU A 276 46.16 -67.61 37.83
CA LEU A 276 47.55 -67.73 37.40
C LEU A 276 48.31 -68.66 38.35
N ALA A 277 49.14 -69.56 37.82
CA ALA A 277 49.94 -70.49 38.62
C ALA A 277 50.84 -69.77 39.65
N THR A 278 51.24 -68.53 39.35
CA THR A 278 52.07 -67.65 40.19
C THR A 278 51.30 -66.92 41.30
N ALA A 279 49.96 -66.92 41.30
CA ALA A 279 49.17 -66.20 42.29
C ALA A 279 49.30 -66.82 43.69
N THR A 280 49.74 -66.03 44.67
CA THR A 280 49.91 -66.40 46.08
C THR A 280 48.77 -65.92 46.98
N VAL A 281 48.14 -64.80 46.67
CA VAL A 281 46.98 -64.29 47.41
C VAL A 281 45.95 -63.73 46.45
N LEU A 282 44.70 -64.19 46.55
CA LEU A 282 43.61 -63.67 45.71
C LEU A 282 42.24 -63.75 46.40
N PRO A 283 41.33 -62.81 46.13
CA PRO A 283 39.96 -62.89 46.61
C PRO A 283 39.16 -63.91 45.81
N CYS A 284 38.23 -64.59 46.47
CA CYS A 284 37.23 -65.38 45.77
C CYS A 284 36.29 -64.45 44.99
N ILE A 285 36.05 -64.75 43.72
CA ILE A 285 35.17 -63.93 42.86
C ILE A 285 33.72 -63.93 43.38
N GLU A 286 33.30 -65.02 44.01
CA GLU A 286 31.92 -65.19 44.46
C GLU A 286 31.66 -64.67 45.88
N CYS A 287 32.53 -64.97 46.85
CA CYS A 287 32.30 -64.59 48.26
C CYS A 287 33.29 -63.55 48.81
N GLY A 288 34.23 -63.06 47.99
CA GLY A 288 35.24 -62.07 48.39
C GLY A 288 36.28 -62.56 49.41
N ALA A 289 36.19 -63.82 49.87
CA ALA A 289 37.12 -64.36 50.86
C ALA A 289 38.56 -64.36 50.35
N ARG A 290 39.49 -63.81 51.14
CA ARG A 290 40.91 -63.71 50.76
C ARG A 290 41.61 -65.05 50.96
N MET A 291 42.05 -65.67 49.87
CA MET A 291 42.70 -66.99 49.88
C MET A 291 44.20 -66.84 49.74
N LYS A 292 44.96 -67.48 50.63
CA LYS A 292 46.42 -67.63 50.49
C LYS A 292 46.71 -69.02 49.91
N LEU A 293 47.38 -69.05 48.76
CA LEU A 293 47.71 -70.27 48.05
C LEU A 293 49.18 -70.60 48.23
N LYS A 294 49.47 -71.86 48.53
CA LYS A 294 50.84 -72.37 48.55
C LYS A 294 51.33 -72.51 47.10
N LEU A 295 52.52 -72.01 46.82
CA LEU A 295 53.18 -72.26 45.54
C LEU A 295 53.51 -73.76 45.45
N PRO A 296 53.36 -74.39 44.27
CA PRO A 296 53.75 -75.78 44.10
C PRO A 296 55.26 -75.91 44.36
N SER A 297 55.65 -76.74 45.33
CA SER A 297 57.06 -77.05 45.57
C SER A 297 57.62 -77.86 44.41
N ASN A 298 58.61 -77.31 43.71
CA ASN A 298 59.26 -77.92 42.57
C ASN A 298 59.99 -79.23 42.98
N ARG A 299 59.32 -80.39 42.89
CA ARG A 299 59.96 -81.70 43.10
C ARG A 299 60.65 -82.12 41.80
N ARG A 300 61.97 -81.91 41.72
CA ARG A 300 62.86 -82.64 40.82
C ARG A 300 62.94 -84.11 41.26
N ARG A 301 62.56 -85.05 40.39
CA ARG A 301 63.08 -86.44 40.26
C ARG A 301 62.90 -86.78 38.77
N ALA A 302 63.95 -86.90 37.95
CA ALA A 302 65.00 -87.92 37.93
C ALA A 302 64.40 -89.34 37.77
N CYS A 303 64.23 -89.71 36.51
CA CYS A 303 64.24 -91.03 35.84
C CYS A 303 63.23 -91.02 34.69
#